data_AF-A0A378W1C8-F1
#
_entry.id   AF-A0A378W1C8-F1
#
_cell.length_a   1.000
_cell.length_b   1.000
_cell.length_c   1.000
_cell.angle_alpha   90.00
_cell.angle_beta   90.00
_cell.angle_gamma   90.00
#
_symmetry.space_group_name_H-M   'P 1'
#
loop_
_entity.id
_entity.type
_entity.pdbx_description
1 polymer ?
#
loop_
_entity_poly.entity_id
_entity_poly.type
_entity_poly.pdbx_seq_one_letter_code
_entity_poly.pdbx_strand_id
1 'polypeptide(L)'
;MAIATGLSDGLEYGLNARAALVTRGLAEITRLASAMGAQPKTMMGLAGIGDLILTCTGALSRNRRVGLGLAEGKELHQVLVEIGHVSEGVSTIEEVFNTACKYQIDMPITQTLLQLIRKEMTLSRSSKG
;
A
#
# COMPACT_ATOMS: atom_id res chain seq x y z
N MET A 1 -1.05 -1.67 -2.17
CA MET A 1 -0.97 -0.37 -2.88
C MET A 1 -2.11 0.59 -2.57
N ALA A 2 -3.38 0.16 -2.53
CA ALA A 2 -4.50 1.07 -2.22
C ALA A 2 -4.37 1.82 -0.87
N ILE A 3 -3.86 1.17 0.19
CA ILE A 3 -3.54 1.83 1.48
C ILE A 3 -2.50 2.93 1.30
N ALA A 4 -1.40 2.65 0.59
CA ALA A 4 -0.34 3.63 0.31
C ALA A 4 -0.87 4.83 -0.49
N THR A 5 -1.73 4.57 -1.47
CA THR A 5 -2.37 5.64 -2.25
C THR A 5 -3.30 6.49 -1.38
N GLY A 6 -4.12 5.87 -0.52
CA GLY A 6 -4.95 6.60 0.44
C GLY A 6 -4.13 7.46 1.39
N LEU A 7 -2.99 6.94 1.85
CA LEU A 7 -2.03 7.66 2.68
C LEU A 7 -1.47 8.89 1.95
N SER A 8 -0.94 8.70 0.74
CA SER A 8 -0.39 9.79 -0.09
C SER A 8 -1.43 10.87 -0.40
N ASP A 9 -2.69 10.47 -0.54
CA ASP A 9 -3.79 11.39 -0.83
C ASP A 9 -4.24 12.17 0.40
N GLY A 10 -4.33 11.52 1.57
CA GLY A 10 -4.64 12.19 2.82
C GLY A 10 -3.52 13.12 3.30
N LEU A 11 -2.27 12.87 2.88
CA LEU A 11 -1.13 13.78 3.08
C LEU A 11 -1.04 14.89 2.03
N GLU A 12 -1.96 14.93 1.06
CA GLU A 12 -2.05 15.94 0.01
C GLU A 12 -0.78 16.10 -0.86
N TYR A 13 -0.01 15.02 -1.08
CA TYR A 13 1.21 15.08 -1.91
C TYR A 13 0.95 15.26 -3.41
N GLY A 14 -0.31 15.22 -3.83
CA GLY A 14 -0.73 15.45 -5.21
C GLY A 14 -0.56 14.25 -6.15
N LEU A 15 -1.00 14.43 -7.39
CA LEU A 15 -1.12 13.36 -8.39
C LEU A 15 0.24 12.80 -8.85
N ASN A 16 1.29 13.62 -8.87
CA ASN A 16 2.63 13.20 -9.27
C ASN A 16 3.25 12.23 -8.24
N ALA A 17 3.10 12.54 -6.94
CA ALA A 17 3.53 11.65 -5.87
C ALA A 17 2.77 10.32 -5.91
N ARG A 18 1.46 10.37 -6.18
CA ARG A 18 0.64 9.17 -6.38
C ARG A 18 1.14 8.33 -7.55
N ALA A 19 1.41 8.94 -8.71
CA ALA A 19 1.92 8.23 -9.87
C ALA A 19 3.28 7.57 -9.58
N ALA A 20 4.20 8.30 -8.95
CA ALA A 20 5.50 7.77 -8.54
C ALA A 20 5.36 6.59 -7.56
N LEU A 21 4.45 6.71 -6.59
CA LEU A 21 4.16 5.66 -5.60
C LEU A 21 3.62 4.39 -6.27
N VAL A 22 2.67 4.52 -7.19
CA VAL A 22 2.11 3.39 -7.95
C VAL A 22 3.20 2.70 -8.78
N THR A 23 4.01 3.46 -9.50
CA THR A 23 5.11 2.91 -10.33
C THR A 23 6.14 2.17 -9.47
N ARG A 24 6.57 2.76 -8.35
CA ARG A 24 7.54 2.12 -7.45
C ARG A 24 6.96 0.88 -6.76
N GLY A 25 5.69 0.92 -6.36
CA GLY A 25 4.99 -0.21 -5.76
C GLY A 25 4.81 -1.37 -6.75
N LEU A 26 4.54 -1.07 -8.02
CA LEU A 26 4.49 -2.09 -9.07
C LEU A 26 5.86 -2.74 -9.29
N ALA A 27 6.94 -1.96 -9.22
CA ALA A 27 8.30 -2.51 -9.31
C ALA A 27 8.62 -3.45 -8.14
N GLU A 28 8.18 -3.12 -6.92
CA GLU A 28 8.25 -4.00 -5.74
C GLU A 28 7.52 -5.33 -5.97
N ILE A 29 6.24 -5.27 -6.34
CA ILE A 29 5.41 -6.46 -6.60
C ILE A 29 6.03 -7.33 -7.70
N THR A 30 6.52 -6.71 -8.78
CA THR A 30 7.16 -7.43 -9.88
C THR A 30 8.43 -8.15 -9.44
N ARG A 31 9.31 -7.51 -8.65
CA ARG A 31 10.52 -8.15 -8.14
C ARG A 31 10.20 -9.36 -7.27
N LEU A 32 9.23 -9.23 -6.36
CA LEU A 32 8.81 -10.33 -5.50
C LEU A 32 8.22 -11.49 -6.31
N ALA A 33 7.30 -11.18 -7.23
CA ALA A 33 6.68 -12.19 -8.08
C ALA A 33 7.72 -12.93 -8.93
N SER A 34 8.69 -12.22 -9.53
CA SER A 34 9.78 -12.86 -10.27
C SER A 34 10.65 -13.76 -9.41
N ALA A 35 10.95 -13.37 -8.17
CA ALA A 35 11.69 -14.21 -7.22
C ALA A 35 10.93 -15.48 -6.84
N MET A 36 9.60 -15.43 -6.83
CA MET A 36 8.71 -16.58 -6.63
C MET A 36 8.55 -17.46 -7.88
N GLY A 37 9.22 -17.14 -8.99
CA GLY A 37 9.15 -17.89 -10.24
C GLY A 37 8.01 -17.46 -11.18
N ALA A 38 7.34 -16.34 -10.90
CA ALA A 38 6.32 -15.82 -11.81
C ALA A 38 6.94 -15.33 -13.12
N GLN A 39 6.27 -15.63 -14.23
CA GLN A 39 6.71 -15.17 -15.54
C GLN A 39 6.39 -13.67 -15.71
N PRO A 40 7.37 -12.83 -16.11
CA PRO A 40 7.16 -11.39 -16.28
C PRO A 40 6.01 -11.03 -17.23
N LYS A 41 5.77 -11.85 -18.27
CA LYS A 41 4.65 -11.68 -19.21
C LYS A 41 3.28 -11.80 -18.52
N THR A 42 3.15 -12.62 -17.48
CA THR A 42 1.92 -12.77 -16.71
C THR A 42 1.65 -11.55 -15.83
N MET A 43 2.72 -10.92 -15.32
CA MET A 43 2.62 -9.71 -14.50
C MET A 43 2.20 -8.48 -15.32
N MET A 44 2.64 -8.38 -16.57
CA MET A 44 2.28 -7.28 -17.48
C MET A 44 0.85 -7.39 -18.06
N GLY A 45 0.12 -8.47 -17.75
CA GLY A 45 -1.27 -8.67 -18.19
C GLY A 45 -2.29 -7.87 -17.37
N LEU A 46 -3.54 -7.84 -17.86
CA LEU A 46 -4.67 -7.13 -17.26
C LEU A 46 -4.96 -7.57 -15.81
N ALA A 47 -4.71 -8.84 -15.48
CA ALA A 47 -4.90 -9.39 -14.14
C ALA A 47 -3.86 -8.89 -13.11
N GLY A 48 -2.67 -8.46 -13.57
CA GLY A 48 -1.62 -7.94 -12.69
C GLY A 48 -1.66 -6.42 -12.56
N ILE A 49 -1.37 -5.71 -13.65
CA ILE A 49 -1.32 -4.24 -13.67
C ILE A 49 -2.72 -3.63 -13.67
N GLY A 50 -3.67 -4.21 -14.41
CA GLY A 50 -5.02 -3.67 -14.55
C GLY A 50 -5.80 -3.69 -13.24
N ASP A 51 -5.76 -4.82 -12.53
CA ASP A 51 -6.43 -4.96 -11.23
C ASP A 51 -5.76 -4.12 -10.13
N LEU A 52 -4.43 -3.97 -10.19
CA LEU A 52 -3.68 -3.08 -9.31
C LEU A 52 -4.07 -1.61 -9.51
N ILE A 53 -4.12 -1.13 -10.76
CA ILE A 53 -4.53 0.24 -11.08
C ILE A 53 -5.97 0.48 -10.66
N LEU A 54 -6.90 -0.43 -10.98
CA LEU A 54 -8.31 -0.33 -10.61
C LEU A 54 -8.50 -0.26 -9.08
N THR A 55 -7.84 -1.17 -8.34
CA THR A 55 -7.93 -1.22 -6.88
C THR A 55 -7.30 -0.01 -6.19
N CYS A 56 -6.25 0.58 -6.79
CA CYS A 56 -5.58 1.78 -6.26
C CYS A 56 -6.31 3.09 -6.58
N THR A 57 -7.07 3.13 -7.68
CA THR A 57 -7.76 4.34 -8.15
C THR A 57 -9.24 4.38 -7.79
N GLY A 58 -9.85 3.24 -7.42
CA GLY A 58 -11.24 3.17 -6.99
C GLY A 58 -11.49 3.89 -5.67
N ALA A 59 -12.33 4.92 -5.70
CA ALA A 59 -12.73 5.71 -4.52
C ALA A 59 -13.45 4.88 -3.42
N LEU A 60 -14.06 3.75 -3.79
CA LEU A 60 -14.77 2.84 -2.86
C LEU A 60 -13.87 1.81 -2.17
N SER A 61 -12.58 1.79 -2.49
CA SER A 61 -11.63 0.83 -1.91
C SER A 61 -11.53 0.99 -0.40
N ARG A 62 -11.90 -0.05 0.36
CA ARG A 62 -11.75 -0.08 1.84
C ARG A 62 -10.30 0.17 2.25
N ASN A 63 -9.36 -0.40 1.49
CA ASN A 63 -7.93 -0.22 1.67
C ASN A 63 -7.52 1.26 1.50
N ARG A 64 -8.09 1.99 0.53
CA ARG A 64 -7.85 3.43 0.37
C ARG A 64 -8.37 4.24 1.56
N ARG A 65 -9.56 3.90 2.08
CA ARG A 65 -10.11 4.52 3.29
C ARG A 65 -9.24 4.29 4.52
N VAL A 66 -8.65 3.09 4.66
CA VAL A 66 -7.66 2.83 5.71
C VAL A 66 -6.48 3.81 5.60
N GLY A 67 -5.91 3.96 4.40
CA GLY A 67 -4.81 4.90 4.17
C GLY A 67 -5.15 6.36 4.51
N LEU A 68 -6.36 6.81 4.16
CA LEU A 68 -6.84 8.16 4.48
C LEU A 68 -6.98 8.39 5.98
N GLY A 69 -7.59 7.44 6.70
CA GLY A 69 -7.72 7.53 8.16
C GLY A 69 -6.35 7.55 8.87
N LEU A 70 -5.40 6.75 8.39
CA LEU A 70 -4.03 6.79 8.90
C LEU A 70 -3.36 8.15 8.63
N ALA A 71 -3.57 8.75 7.46
CA ALA A 71 -3.07 10.09 7.15
C ALA A 71 -3.67 11.19 8.03
N GLU A 72 -4.93 11.03 8.45
CA GLU A 72 -5.59 11.90 9.42
C GLU A 72 -4.96 11.79 10.83
N GLY A 73 -4.11 10.79 11.07
CA GLY A 73 -3.50 10.51 12.37
C GLY A 73 -4.36 9.63 13.27
N LYS A 74 -5.41 9.00 12.72
CA LYS A 74 -6.22 8.03 13.45
C LYS A 74 -5.45 6.75 13.66
N GLU A 75 -5.76 6.09 14.77
CA GLU A 75 -5.22 4.78 15.06
C GLU A 75 -5.87 3.72 14.17
N LEU A 76 -5.10 2.72 13.73
CA LEU A 76 -5.60 1.69 12.80
C LEU A 76 -6.90 1.03 13.31
N HIS A 77 -6.98 0.72 14.60
CA HIS A 77 -8.18 0.12 15.20
C HIS A 77 -9.41 1.03 15.06
N GLN A 78 -9.26 2.35 15.22
CA GLN A 78 -10.36 3.31 15.05
C GLN A 78 -10.83 3.33 13.61
N VAL A 79 -9.88 3.36 12.66
CA VAL A 79 -10.19 3.36 11.22
C VAL A 79 -10.93 2.08 10.81
N LEU A 80 -10.52 0.92 11.34
CA LEU A 80 -11.20 -0.36 11.06
C LEU A 80 -12.62 -0.40 11.65
N VAL A 81 -12.84 0.16 12.83
CA VAL A 81 -14.18 0.28 13.45
C VAL A 81 -15.07 1.20 12.63
N GLU A 82 -14.58 2.37 12.20
CA GLU A 82 -15.32 3.31 11.35
C GLU A 82 -15.70 2.71 10.00
N ILE A 83 -14.84 1.86 9.43
CA ILE A 83 -15.10 1.15 8.17
C ILE A 83 -16.10 -0.01 8.36
N GLY A 84 -16.27 -0.50 9.60
CA GLY A 84 -17.22 -1.56 9.96
C GLY A 84 -16.82 -2.95 9.47
N HIS A 85 -15.57 -3.16 9.06
CA HIS A 85 -15.10 -4.44 8.53
C HIS A 85 -13.57 -4.57 8.58
N VAL A 86 -13.07 -5.80 8.68
CA VAL A 86 -11.64 -6.09 8.51
C VAL A 86 -11.22 -5.74 7.08
N SER A 87 -10.12 -5.01 6.95
CA SER A 87 -9.50 -4.69 5.65
C SER A 87 -8.45 -5.76 5.34
N GLU A 88 -8.71 -6.55 4.29
CA GLU A 88 -7.79 -7.60 3.80
C GLU A 88 -6.39 -7.05 3.51
N GLY A 89 -6.30 -5.80 3.06
CA GLY A 89 -5.02 -5.16 2.76
C GLY A 89 -4.09 -5.03 3.98
N VAL A 90 -4.62 -4.99 5.20
CA VAL A 90 -3.80 -4.91 6.42
C VAL A 90 -3.08 -6.24 6.67
N SER A 91 -3.80 -7.37 6.63
CA SER A 91 -3.20 -8.70 6.78
C SER A 91 -2.27 -9.04 5.63
N THR A 92 -2.63 -8.66 4.40
CA THR A 92 -1.79 -8.92 3.22
C THR A 92 -0.43 -8.22 3.27
N ILE A 93 -0.33 -7.02 3.87
CA ILE A 93 0.96 -6.31 3.96
C ILE A 93 1.99 -7.13 4.75
N GLU A 94 1.56 -7.72 5.86
CA GLU A 94 2.43 -8.56 6.70
C GLU A 94 2.86 -9.84 5.98
N GLU A 95 1.93 -10.51 5.28
CA GLU A 95 2.23 -11.71 4.50
C GLU A 95 3.20 -11.42 3.34
N VAL A 96 3.00 -10.31 2.62
CA VAL A 96 3.87 -9.88 1.53
C VAL A 96 5.27 -9.55 2.06
N PHE A 97 5.36 -8.83 3.19
CA PHE A 97 6.65 -8.52 3.82
C PHE A 97 7.39 -9.79 4.25
N ASN A 98 6.71 -10.71 4.96
CA ASN A 98 7.29 -11.98 5.39
C ASN A 98 7.75 -12.83 4.21
N THR A 99 7.00 -12.84 3.11
CA THR A 99 7.38 -13.53 1.88
C THR A 99 8.61 -12.87 1.25
N ALA A 100 8.64 -11.54 1.17
CA ALA A 100 9.80 -10.81 0.65
C ALA A 100 11.07 -11.09 1.47
N CYS A 101 10.98 -11.19 2.79
CA CYS A 101 12.11 -11.59 3.63
C CYS A 101 12.61 -13.00 3.30
N LYS A 102 11.71 -13.98 3.07
CA LYS A 102 12.09 -15.35 2.68
C LYS A 102 12.86 -15.39 1.35
N TYR A 103 12.46 -14.56 0.40
CA TYR A 103 13.09 -14.45 -0.92
C TYR A 103 14.20 -13.39 -0.99
N GLN A 104 14.53 -12.73 0.13
CA GLN A 104 15.54 -11.67 0.22
C GLN A 104 15.31 -10.52 -0.78
N ILE A 105 14.05 -10.09 -0.92
CA ILE A 105 13.65 -9.00 -1.82
C ILE A 105 13.37 -7.73 -1.03
N ASP A 106 14.01 -6.63 -1.45
CA ASP A 106 13.77 -5.31 -0.87
C ASP A 106 12.40 -4.75 -1.29
N MET A 107 11.59 -4.44 -0.28
CA MET A 107 10.25 -3.88 -0.42
C MET A 107 10.05 -2.61 0.45
N PRO A 108 10.75 -1.49 0.16
CA PRO A 108 10.71 -0.29 1.02
C PRO A 108 9.32 0.29 1.28
N ILE A 109 8.44 0.33 0.28
CA ILE A 109 7.07 0.83 0.42
C ILE A 109 6.27 -0.12 1.33
N THR A 110 6.34 -1.42 1.06
CA THR A 110 5.65 -2.42 1.88
C THR A 110 6.12 -2.39 3.33
N GLN A 111 7.43 -2.28 3.56
CA GLN A 111 8.02 -2.15 4.89
C GLN A 111 7.53 -0.88 5.61
N THR A 112 7.53 0.26 4.92
CA THR A 112 7.03 1.53 5.47
C THR A 112 5.57 1.43 5.90
N LEU A 113 4.73 0.78 5.09
CA LEU A 113 3.33 0.55 5.42
C LEU A 113 3.17 -0.38 6.63
N LEU A 114 3.97 -1.45 6.71
CA LEU A 114 3.94 -2.38 7.83
C LEU A 114 4.32 -1.69 9.14
N GLN A 115 5.38 -0.88 9.13
CA GLN A 115 5.82 -0.10 10.29
C GLN A 115 4.73 0.89 10.74
N LEU A 116 4.06 1.55 9.80
CA LEU A 116 2.95 2.45 10.11
C LEU A 116 1.77 1.70 10.76
N ILE A 117 1.39 0.56 10.21
CA ILE A 117 0.30 -0.30 10.71
C ILE A 117 0.60 -0.84 12.10
N ARG A 118 1.86 -1.21 12.37
CA ARG A 118 2.33 -1.70 13.68
C ARG A 118 2.60 -0.58 14.69
N LYS A 119 2.41 0.69 14.32
CA LYS A 119 2.79 1.88 15.10
C LYS A 119 4.28 1.97 15.44
N GLU A 120 5.12 1.31 14.66
CA GLU A 120 6.58 1.43 14.75
C GLU A 120 7.06 2.73 14.09
N MET A 121 6.20 3.39 13.32
CA MET A 121 6.45 4.69 12.70
C MET A 121 5.20 5.57 12.84
N THR A 122 5.40 6.84 13.20
CA THR A 122 4.34 7.87 13.19
C THR A 122 4.56 8.79 11.99
N LEU A 123 3.47 9.16 11.31
CA LEU A 123 3.55 10.15 10.24
C LEU A 123 3.88 11.52 10.85
N SER A 124 5.06 12.06 10.55
CA SER A 124 5.32 13.47 10.79
C SER A 124 4.49 14.26 9.79
N ARG A 125 3.40 14.90 10.24
CA ARG A 125 2.74 15.92 9.43
C ARG A 125 3.78 17.01 9.14
N SER A 126 4.19 17.17 7.89
CA SER A 126 4.83 18.41 7.47
C SER A 126 3.81 19.51 7.73
N SER A 127 4.03 20.30 8.77
CA SER A 127 3.26 21.50 9.05
C SER A 127 3.26 22.35 7.80
N LYS A 128 2.10 22.52 7.17
CA LYS A 128 1.87 23.58 6.20
C LYS A 128 2.12 24.89 6.94
N GLY A 129 3.27 25.50 6.69
CA GLY A 129 3.52 26.92 6.94
C GLY A 129 2.89 27.75 5.85
#